data_AF-A0A843GT44-F1
#
_entry.id   AF-A0A843GT44-F1
#
_cell.length_a   1.000
_cell.length_b   1.000
_cell.length_c   1.000
_cell.angle_alpha   90.00
_cell.angle_beta   90.00
_cell.angle_gamma   90.00
#
_symmetry.space_group_name_H-M   'P 1'
#
loop_
_entity.id
_entity.type
_entity.pdbx_description
1 polymer ?
#
loop_
_entity_poly.entity_id
_entity_poly.type
_entity_poly.pdbx_seq_one_letter_code
_entity_poly.pdbx_strand_id
1 'polypeptide(L)'
;MDQKYSSKNTSINKNKLPAIYNRIDWNKLMEDWKINHNFEKPIVLDYGCGRYIEHIQKFVEDLGFEYVGYDLYWRNEVDIHECKPAVVICSNVLNVIKETQIVRSIMLTLYEYNVPYYITVYEGDGKENGKVTSKTSYQRNEPISNYADLVKWSTSIKKKVLTSKEYVKYIK
;
A
#
# COMPACT_ATOMS: atom_id res chain seq x y z
N MET A 1 11.09 -5.57 16.28
CA MET A 1 10.66 -6.92 15.86
C MET A 1 11.13 -7.10 14.45
N ASP A 2 11.97 -8.11 14.19
CA ASP A 2 12.73 -8.19 12.95
C ASP A 2 12.11 -9.21 11.98
N GLN A 3 12.08 -8.87 10.68
CA GLN A 3 11.64 -9.78 9.62
C GLN A 3 12.72 -10.83 9.36
N LYS A 4 12.34 -12.12 9.26
CA LYS A 4 13.31 -13.18 8.92
C LYS A 4 13.87 -13.05 7.50
N TYR A 5 13.06 -12.52 6.59
CA TYR A 5 13.38 -12.39 5.16
C TYR A 5 13.29 -10.92 4.76
N SER A 6 14.13 -10.51 3.81
CA SER A 6 14.13 -9.18 3.22
C SER A 6 13.31 -9.12 1.92
N SER A 7 12.55 -8.03 1.77
CA SER A 7 11.86 -7.68 0.53
C SER A 7 12.72 -6.86 -0.45
N LYS A 8 14.01 -6.62 -0.15
CA LYS A 8 14.88 -5.75 -0.97
C LYS A 8 14.90 -6.11 -2.46
N ASN A 9 14.78 -7.38 -2.80
CA ASN A 9 14.86 -7.88 -4.18
C ASN A 9 13.50 -8.14 -4.85
N THR A 10 12.37 -7.73 -4.24
CA THR A 10 11.03 -8.03 -4.77
C THR A 10 10.51 -6.95 -5.73
N SER A 11 11.15 -5.78 -5.80
CA SER A 11 10.85 -4.74 -6.79
C SER A 11 11.41 -5.13 -8.16
N ILE A 12 10.55 -5.64 -9.03
CA ILE A 12 10.93 -6.12 -10.36
C ILE A 12 10.57 -5.17 -11.50
N ASN A 13 9.66 -4.22 -11.29
CA ASN A 13 9.10 -3.42 -12.37
C ASN A 13 9.53 -1.95 -12.29
N LYS A 14 10.21 -1.48 -13.34
CA LYS A 14 10.70 -0.10 -13.44
C LYS A 14 9.85 0.81 -14.35
N ASN A 15 8.96 0.24 -15.15
CA ASN A 15 8.24 0.96 -16.22
C ASN A 15 6.72 0.86 -16.10
N LYS A 16 6.20 -0.09 -15.32
CA LYS A 16 4.75 -0.34 -15.21
C LYS A 16 4.26 0.07 -13.85
N LEU A 17 3.28 0.97 -13.86
CA LEU A 17 2.54 1.38 -12.69
C LEU A 17 1.90 0.17 -11.98
N PRO A 18 2.03 0.05 -10.65
CA PRO A 18 1.33 -0.99 -9.89
C PRO A 18 -0.18 -0.93 -10.16
N ALA A 19 -0.81 -2.10 -10.31
CA ALA A 19 -2.21 -2.17 -10.76
C ALA A 19 -3.19 -1.43 -9.84
N ILE A 20 -2.83 -1.23 -8.56
CA ILE A 20 -3.65 -0.50 -7.59
C ILE A 20 -3.92 0.94 -8.01
N TYR A 21 -2.94 1.63 -8.60
CA TYR A 21 -3.10 3.03 -9.02
C TYR A 21 -4.16 3.19 -10.10
N ASN A 22 -4.35 2.19 -10.97
CA ASN A 22 -5.40 2.22 -11.99
C ASN A 22 -6.80 1.87 -11.45
N ARG A 23 -6.89 1.34 -10.22
CA ARG A 23 -8.15 0.97 -9.56
C ARG A 23 -8.68 2.08 -8.66
N ILE A 24 -7.92 3.14 -8.44
CA ILE A 24 -8.29 4.27 -7.60
C ILE A 24 -8.91 5.37 -8.45
N ASP A 25 -10.02 5.93 -7.97
CA ASP A 25 -10.67 7.11 -8.51
C ASP A 25 -10.02 8.38 -7.95
N TRP A 26 -8.88 8.74 -8.55
CA TRP A 26 -8.09 9.91 -8.15
C TRP A 26 -8.83 11.24 -8.29
N ASN A 27 -9.73 11.37 -9.28
CA ASN A 27 -10.52 12.58 -9.46
C ASN A 27 -11.45 12.78 -8.27
N LYS A 28 -12.16 11.71 -7.88
CA LYS A 28 -13.06 11.76 -6.72
C LYS A 28 -12.32 12.01 -5.41
N LEU A 29 -11.14 11.41 -5.23
CA LEU A 29 -10.29 11.71 -4.06
C LEU A 29 -9.89 13.20 -4.03
N MET A 30 -9.48 13.76 -5.17
CA MET A 30 -9.10 15.16 -5.29
C MET A 30 -10.28 16.11 -5.05
N GLU A 31 -11.46 15.79 -5.57
CA GLU A 31 -12.70 16.55 -5.32
C GLU A 31 -13.05 16.57 -3.83
N ASP A 32 -13.10 15.39 -3.18
CA ASP A 32 -13.41 15.28 -1.75
C ASP A 32 -12.35 15.99 -0.88
N TRP A 33 -11.07 15.96 -1.29
CA TRP A 33 -9.98 16.68 -0.61
C TRP A 33 -10.17 18.20 -0.65
N LYS A 34 -10.44 18.75 -1.85
CA LYS A 34 -10.59 20.19 -2.08
C LYS A 34 -11.72 20.83 -1.28
N ILE A 35 -12.78 20.08 -0.97
CA ILE A 35 -13.90 20.55 -0.15
C ILE A 35 -13.44 20.98 1.25
N ASN A 36 -12.42 20.32 1.80
CA ASN A 36 -12.05 20.46 3.21
C ASN A 36 -10.68 21.13 3.45
N HIS A 37 -9.84 21.26 2.43
CA HIS A 37 -8.42 21.61 2.61
C HIS A 37 -7.95 22.83 1.79
N ASN A 38 -8.86 23.73 1.41
CA ASN A 38 -8.56 25.04 0.83
C ASN A 38 -7.39 25.07 -0.19
N PHE A 39 -7.38 24.11 -1.11
CA PHE A 39 -6.37 23.95 -2.17
C PHE A 39 -4.95 23.54 -1.74
N GLU A 40 -4.74 23.07 -0.51
CA GLU A 40 -3.51 22.36 -0.14
C GLU A 40 -3.29 21.15 -1.04
N LYS A 41 -2.03 20.91 -1.43
CA LYS A 41 -1.68 19.82 -2.33
C LYS A 41 -1.77 18.48 -1.56
N PRO A 42 -2.64 17.53 -1.96
CA PRO A 42 -2.79 16.27 -1.24
C PRO A 42 -1.57 15.37 -1.41
N ILE A 43 -1.11 14.75 -0.32
CA ILE A 43 0.02 13.81 -0.32
C ILE A 43 -0.46 12.37 -0.52
N VAL A 44 0.18 11.63 -1.44
CA VAL A 44 0.10 10.17 -1.53
C VAL A 44 1.32 9.57 -0.83
N LEU A 45 1.09 8.84 0.26
CA LEU A 45 2.11 8.01 0.89
C LEU A 45 2.10 6.61 0.27
N ASP A 46 3.16 6.24 -0.43
CA ASP A 46 3.37 4.90 -0.98
C ASP A 46 4.28 4.08 -0.05
N TYR A 47 3.65 3.31 0.82
CA TYR A 47 4.29 2.48 1.82
C TYR A 47 4.78 1.17 1.20
N GLY A 48 6.09 0.92 1.30
CA GLY A 48 6.79 -0.14 0.60
C GLY A 48 6.91 0.11 -0.91
N CYS A 49 7.16 1.35 -1.30
CA CYS A 49 7.30 1.79 -2.70
C CYS A 49 8.42 1.06 -3.47
N GLY A 50 9.38 0.48 -2.75
CA GLY A 50 10.51 -0.21 -3.34
C GLY A 50 11.47 0.69 -4.13
N ARG A 51 12.13 0.09 -5.13
CA ARG A 51 13.29 0.70 -5.79
C ARG A 51 12.99 1.65 -6.95
N TYR A 52 11.92 1.46 -7.70
CA TYR A 52 11.68 2.22 -8.94
C TYR A 52 10.39 3.02 -8.80
N ILE A 53 10.50 4.32 -8.54
CA ILE A 53 9.37 5.17 -8.17
C ILE A 53 9.08 6.27 -9.19
N GLU A 54 10.01 6.55 -10.11
CA GLU A 54 9.98 7.76 -10.93
C GLU A 54 8.71 7.83 -11.80
N HIS A 55 8.29 6.68 -12.32
CA HIS A 55 7.06 6.56 -13.10
C HIS A 55 5.78 6.63 -12.24
N ILE A 56 5.85 6.23 -10.97
CA ILE A 56 4.75 6.30 -10.00
C ILE A 56 4.58 7.75 -9.53
N GLN A 57 5.68 8.37 -9.12
CA GLN A 57 5.76 9.77 -8.75
C GLN A 57 5.22 10.66 -9.86
N LYS A 58 5.71 10.50 -11.09
CA LYS A 58 5.21 11.26 -12.24
C LYS A 58 3.69 11.09 -12.43
N PHE A 59 3.19 9.86 -12.35
CA PHE A 59 1.75 9.60 -12.49
C PHE A 59 0.92 10.34 -11.43
N VAL A 60 1.35 10.29 -10.17
CA VAL A 60 0.67 10.94 -9.04
C VAL A 60 0.75 12.48 -9.14
N GLU A 61 1.90 13.01 -9.54
CA GLU A 61 2.11 14.45 -9.74
C GLU A 61 1.31 15.00 -10.91
N ASP A 62 1.21 14.26 -12.02
CA ASP A 62 0.37 14.63 -13.17
C ASP A 62 -1.13 14.68 -12.79
N LEU A 63 -1.54 14.00 -11.70
CA LEU A 63 -2.89 14.07 -11.12
C LEU A 63 -3.06 15.21 -10.10
N GLY A 64 -2.00 15.99 -9.84
CA GLY A 64 -2.01 17.13 -8.91
C GLY A 64 -1.71 16.78 -7.46
N PHE A 65 -1.29 15.55 -7.16
CA PHE A 65 -0.87 15.13 -5.82
C PHE A 65 0.63 15.31 -5.62
N GLU A 66 1.07 15.31 -4.37
CA GLU A 66 2.47 15.14 -3.99
C GLU A 66 2.75 13.65 -3.70
N TYR A 67 3.92 13.15 -4.10
CA TYR A 67 4.29 11.75 -3.88
C TYR A 67 5.35 11.64 -2.79
N VAL A 68 5.07 10.79 -1.80
CA VAL A 68 6.01 10.43 -0.73
C VAL A 68 6.16 8.91 -0.73
N GLY A 69 7.34 8.42 -1.12
CA GLY A 69 7.65 6.99 -1.12
C GLY A 69 8.43 6.61 0.14
N TYR A 70 7.94 5.59 0.87
CA TYR A 70 8.66 4.98 1.98
C TYR A 70 8.93 3.51 1.67
N ASP A 71 10.13 3.03 1.92
CA ASP A 71 10.50 1.62 1.87
C ASP A 71 11.66 1.36 2.85
N LEU A 72 11.49 0.39 3.73
CA LEU A 72 12.47 0.09 4.79
C LEU A 72 13.89 -0.17 4.26
N TYR A 73 14.03 -0.71 3.04
CA TYR A 73 15.32 -1.13 2.48
C TYR A 73 15.88 -0.16 1.44
N TRP A 74 15.03 0.62 0.77
CA TRP A 74 15.43 1.49 -0.34
C TRP A 74 15.22 2.99 -0.07
N ARG A 75 14.27 3.36 0.80
CA ARG A 75 13.87 4.76 1.08
C ARG A 75 13.28 4.90 2.48
N ASN A 76 14.13 5.11 3.47
CA ASN A 76 13.73 5.25 4.87
C ASN A 76 14.11 6.62 5.46
N GLU A 77 14.34 7.62 4.60
CA GLU A 77 14.71 8.98 5.01
C GLU A 77 13.50 9.80 5.48
N VAL A 78 12.29 9.42 5.07
CA VAL A 78 11.05 10.05 5.51
C VAL A 78 10.61 9.45 6.84
N ASP A 79 10.34 10.30 7.84
CA ASP A 79 9.59 9.88 9.02
C ASP A 79 8.11 9.76 8.66
N ILE A 80 7.66 8.52 8.51
CA ILE A 80 6.26 8.22 8.19
C ILE A 80 5.31 8.73 9.28
N HIS A 81 5.74 8.83 10.55
CA HIS A 81 4.89 9.30 11.64
C HIS A 81 4.62 10.81 11.58
N GLU A 82 5.50 11.58 10.94
CA GLU A 82 5.30 13.02 10.70
C GLU A 82 4.56 13.31 9.38
N CYS A 83 4.49 12.32 8.48
CA CYS A 83 3.77 12.44 7.22
C CYS A 83 2.26 12.62 7.46
N LYS A 84 1.64 13.57 6.75
CA LYS A 84 0.19 13.81 6.77
C LYS A 84 -0.43 13.48 5.42
N PRO A 85 -0.55 12.18 5.07
CA PRO A 85 -1.06 11.78 3.76
C PRO A 85 -2.55 12.10 3.62
N ALA A 86 -2.95 12.46 2.40
CA ALA A 86 -4.35 12.45 1.99
C ALA A 86 -4.83 11.03 1.63
N VAL A 87 -3.90 10.15 1.24
CA VAL A 87 -4.17 8.75 0.88
C VAL A 87 -2.90 7.91 1.05
N VAL A 88 -3.09 6.66 1.48
CA VAL A 88 -2.00 5.70 1.71
C VAL A 88 -2.12 4.50 0.75
N ILE A 89 -1.02 4.15 0.10
CA ILE A 89 -0.92 3.00 -0.81
C ILE A 89 0.03 1.98 -0.20
N CYS A 90 -0.35 0.70 -0.24
CA CYS A 90 0.53 -0.40 0.17
C CYS A 90 0.36 -1.55 -0.83
N SER A 91 1.19 -1.52 -1.88
CA SER A 91 1.05 -2.45 -3.01
C SER A 91 1.98 -3.65 -2.89
N ASN A 92 1.40 -4.81 -2.58
CA ASN A 92 2.08 -6.10 -2.55
C ASN A 92 3.24 -6.21 -1.54
N VAL A 93 3.18 -5.44 -0.46
CA VAL A 93 4.17 -5.43 0.62
C VAL A 93 3.88 -6.53 1.63
N LEU A 94 2.63 -6.68 2.05
CA LEU A 94 2.27 -7.59 3.13
C LEU A 94 2.51 -9.06 2.75
N ASN A 95 2.36 -9.39 1.48
CA ASN A 95 2.54 -10.77 1.00
C ASN A 95 3.99 -11.25 0.97
N VAL A 96 4.97 -10.37 1.14
CA VAL A 96 6.39 -10.76 1.23
C VAL A 96 6.91 -10.85 2.67
N ILE A 97 6.03 -10.63 3.66
CA ILE A 97 6.36 -10.68 5.09
C ILE A 97 5.83 -11.99 5.68
N LYS A 98 6.71 -12.78 6.29
CA LYS A 98 6.31 -14.07 6.87
C LYS A 98 5.53 -13.89 8.17
N GLU A 99 5.94 -12.92 8.96
CA GLU A 99 5.50 -12.71 10.33
C GLU A 99 4.13 -12.01 10.39
N THR A 100 3.09 -12.75 10.77
CA THR A 100 1.71 -12.22 10.89
C THR A 100 1.62 -11.00 11.81
N GLN A 101 2.38 -10.96 12.90
CA GLN A 101 2.43 -9.82 13.81
C GLN A 101 3.00 -8.56 13.16
N ILE A 102 3.97 -8.69 12.26
CA ILE A 102 4.52 -7.55 11.51
C ILE A 102 3.50 -7.07 10.49
N VAL A 103 2.83 -7.98 9.79
CA VAL A 103 1.72 -7.66 8.88
C VAL A 103 0.62 -6.87 9.61
N ARG A 104 0.18 -7.35 10.79
CA ARG A 104 -0.80 -6.66 11.64
C ARG A 104 -0.34 -5.28 12.06
N SER A 105 0.91 -5.15 12.50
CA SER A 105 1.48 -3.86 12.92
C SER A 105 1.47 -2.85 11.79
N ILE A 106 1.89 -3.25 10.59
CA ILE A 106 1.87 -2.37 9.42
C ILE A 106 0.44 -1.96 9.10
N MET A 107 -0.50 -2.91 9.02
CA MET A 107 -1.89 -2.59 8.74
C MET A 107 -2.50 -1.62 9.76
N LEU A 108 -2.16 -1.76 11.04
CA LEU A 108 -2.58 -0.83 12.09
C LEU A 108 -2.01 0.57 11.84
N THR A 109 -0.71 0.68 11.56
CA THR A 109 -0.09 1.98 11.22
C THR A 109 -0.75 2.64 10.01
N LEU A 110 -1.04 1.89 8.94
CA LEU A 110 -1.71 2.46 7.76
C LEU A 110 -3.15 2.92 8.08
N TYR A 111 -3.85 2.20 8.95
CA TYR A 111 -5.20 2.54 9.41
C TYR A 111 -5.20 3.78 10.32
N GLU A 112 -4.20 3.94 11.18
CA GLU A 112 -4.09 5.04 12.16
C GLU A 112 -3.91 6.42 11.53
N TYR A 113 -3.51 6.52 10.26
CA TYR A 113 -3.57 7.79 9.53
C TYR A 113 -5.00 8.34 9.40
N ASN A 114 -6.01 7.49 9.55
CA ASN A 114 -7.43 7.87 9.47
C ASN A 114 -7.79 8.60 8.16
N VAL A 115 -7.17 8.16 7.06
CA VAL A 115 -7.43 8.61 5.68
C VAL A 115 -7.66 7.39 4.77
N PRO A 116 -8.11 7.56 3.53
CA PRO A 116 -8.20 6.45 2.57
C PRO A 116 -6.89 5.67 2.47
N TYR A 117 -6.96 4.35 2.63
CA TYR A 117 -5.82 3.45 2.42
C TYR A 117 -6.20 2.31 1.48
N TYR A 118 -5.26 1.91 0.62
CA TYR A 118 -5.49 0.86 -0.36
C TYR A 118 -4.36 -0.15 -0.34
N ILE A 119 -4.73 -1.40 -0.06
CA ILE A 119 -3.79 -2.52 0.05
C ILE A 119 -4.08 -3.52 -1.06
N THR A 120 -3.03 -3.95 -1.75
CA THR A 120 -3.08 -5.15 -2.60
C THR A 120 -2.07 -6.18 -2.11
N VAL A 121 -2.35 -7.44 -2.39
CA VAL A 121 -1.43 -8.55 -2.15
C VAL A 121 -1.33 -9.43 -3.39
N TYR A 122 -0.15 -10.01 -3.59
CA TYR A 122 0.01 -11.11 -4.55
C TYR A 122 -0.44 -12.42 -3.89
N GLU A 123 -1.57 -12.96 -4.36
CA GLU A 123 -2.21 -14.16 -3.78
C GLU A 123 -1.55 -15.47 -4.25
N GLY A 124 -0.67 -15.43 -5.25
CA GLY A 124 -0.06 -16.64 -5.81
C GLY A 124 -1.10 -17.61 -6.36
N ASP A 125 -1.08 -18.86 -5.85
CA ASP A 125 -2.07 -19.89 -6.15
C ASP A 125 -3.30 -19.86 -5.23
N GLY A 126 -3.33 -18.95 -4.24
CA GLY A 126 -4.41 -18.81 -3.26
C GLY A 126 -4.52 -19.99 -2.29
N LYS A 127 -3.54 -20.89 -2.24
CA LYS A 127 -3.57 -22.11 -1.41
C LYS A 127 -2.93 -21.92 -0.03
N GLU A 128 -2.52 -20.69 0.31
CA GLU A 128 -1.92 -20.35 1.61
C GLU A 128 -0.60 -21.09 1.91
N ASN A 129 0.04 -21.62 0.87
CA ASN A 129 1.32 -22.28 0.96
C ASN A 129 2.44 -21.24 0.91
N GLY A 130 2.66 -20.59 2.05
CA GLY A 130 3.75 -19.64 2.22
C GLY A 130 5.10 -20.30 1.94
N LYS A 131 5.94 -19.68 1.11
CA LYS A 131 7.22 -20.25 0.69
C LYS A 131 8.31 -19.22 0.54
N VAL A 132 9.54 -19.68 0.74
CA VAL A 132 10.75 -18.94 0.41
C VAL A 132 10.87 -18.89 -1.11
N THR A 133 10.95 -17.70 -1.69
CA THR A 133 11.01 -17.48 -3.15
C THR A 133 12.42 -17.19 -3.64
N SER A 134 13.31 -16.77 -2.75
CA SER A 134 14.75 -16.60 -3.00
C SER A 134 15.52 -16.81 -1.70
N LYS A 135 16.86 -16.79 -1.73
CA LYS A 135 17.69 -16.90 -0.52
C LYS A 135 17.30 -15.90 0.58
N THR A 136 16.72 -14.76 0.20
CA THR A 136 16.40 -13.67 1.13
C THR A 136 14.92 -13.30 1.16
N SER A 137 14.04 -13.90 0.35
CA SER A 137 12.66 -13.41 0.18
C SER A 137 11.61 -14.49 0.44
N TYR A 138 10.44 -14.05 0.88
CA TYR A 138 9.29 -14.90 1.21
C TYR A 138 8.07 -14.47 0.41
N GLN A 139 7.12 -15.38 0.23
CA GLN A 139 5.82 -15.09 -0.33
C GLN A 139 4.75 -15.89 0.42
N ARG A 140 3.70 -15.22 0.93
CA ARG A 140 2.61 -15.85 1.70
C ARG A 140 1.67 -16.69 0.83
N ASN A 141 1.39 -16.28 -0.41
CA ASN A 141 0.40 -16.91 -1.31
C ASN A 141 -0.99 -17.07 -0.66
N GLU A 142 -1.35 -16.13 0.20
CA GLU A 142 -2.64 -16.07 0.88
C GLU A 142 -3.61 -15.16 0.12
N PRO A 143 -4.91 -15.49 0.08
CA PRO A 143 -5.92 -14.60 -0.48
C PRO A 143 -6.04 -13.31 0.34
N ILE A 144 -6.45 -12.21 -0.30
CA ILE A 144 -6.57 -10.91 0.37
C ILE A 144 -7.57 -10.90 1.55
N SER A 145 -8.53 -11.82 1.56
CA SER A 145 -9.47 -12.03 2.66
C SER A 145 -8.76 -12.35 3.97
N ASN A 146 -7.69 -13.14 3.93
CA ASN A 146 -6.98 -13.54 5.15
C ASN A 146 -6.36 -12.33 5.86
N TYR A 147 -5.91 -11.33 5.10
CA TYR A 147 -5.39 -10.08 5.65
C TYR A 147 -6.52 -9.23 6.24
N ALA A 148 -7.71 -9.24 5.64
CA ALA A 148 -8.88 -8.57 6.20
C ALA A 148 -9.29 -9.18 7.56
N ASP A 149 -9.16 -10.50 7.72
CA ASP A 149 -9.46 -11.22 8.97
C ASP A 149 -8.40 -11.00 10.07
N LEU A 150 -7.23 -10.44 9.73
CA LEU A 150 -6.19 -10.17 10.73
C LEU A 150 -6.53 -8.99 11.65
N VAL A 151 -7.51 -8.16 11.27
CA VAL A 151 -7.78 -6.86 11.87
C VAL A 151 -9.21 -6.76 12.39
N LYS A 152 -9.45 -5.86 13.35
CA LYS A 152 -10.76 -5.74 14.02
C LYS A 152 -11.64 -4.60 13.50
N TRP A 153 -11.10 -3.69 12.70
CA TRP A 153 -11.86 -2.57 12.14
C TRP A 153 -12.63 -2.99 10.88
N SER A 154 -13.58 -2.15 10.45
CA SER A 154 -14.46 -2.47 9.33
C SER A 154 -13.73 -2.36 7.99
N THR A 155 -13.38 -3.51 7.43
CA THR A 155 -12.73 -3.60 6.11
C THR A 155 -13.71 -4.01 5.01
N SER A 156 -13.29 -3.80 3.76
CA SER A 156 -13.96 -4.27 2.56
C SER A 156 -12.95 -4.54 1.46
N ILE A 157 -13.30 -5.46 0.56
CA ILE A 157 -12.50 -5.82 -0.61
C ILE A 157 -13.31 -5.54 -1.86
N LYS A 158 -12.79 -4.67 -2.74
CA LYS A 158 -13.35 -4.42 -4.07
C LYS A 158 -12.24 -4.49 -5.10
N LYS A 159 -12.44 -5.27 -6.18
CA LYS A 159 -11.44 -5.46 -7.25
C LYS A 159 -10.03 -5.82 -6.74
N LYS A 160 -9.96 -6.73 -5.76
CA LYS A 160 -8.72 -7.16 -5.09
C LYS A 160 -7.94 -6.03 -4.41
N VAL A 161 -8.65 -5.00 -3.94
CA VAL A 161 -8.10 -3.92 -3.12
C VAL A 161 -8.81 -3.97 -1.77
N LEU A 162 -8.02 -4.10 -0.71
CA LEU A 162 -8.48 -4.04 0.68
C LEU A 162 -8.39 -2.60 1.19
N THR A 163 -9.46 -2.13 1.82
CA THR A 163 -9.62 -0.78 2.38
C THR A 163 -10.69 -0.80 3.48
N SER A 164 -10.91 0.31 4.20
CA SER A 164 -12.11 0.47 5.04
C SER A 164 -13.38 0.60 4.20
N LYS A 165 -14.53 0.22 4.77
CA LYS A 165 -15.83 0.26 4.08
C LYS A 165 -16.19 1.64 3.53
N GLU A 166 -15.91 2.72 4.28
CA GLU A 166 -16.20 4.10 3.84
C GLU A 166 -15.40 4.53 2.60
N TYR A 167 -14.24 3.92 2.34
CA TYR A 167 -13.33 4.29 1.26
C TYR A 167 -13.47 3.46 -0.01
N VAL A 168 -14.35 2.43 0.01
CA VAL A 168 -14.68 1.62 -1.17
C VAL A 168 -15.25 2.46 -2.31
N LYS A 169 -15.88 3.58 -1.98
CA LYS A 169 -16.48 4.53 -2.93
C LYS A 169 -15.48 5.17 -3.89
N TYR A 170 -14.17 5.06 -3.62
CA TYR A 170 -13.07 5.57 -4.44
C TYR A 170 -12.39 4.46 -5.26
N ILE A 171 -12.88 3.22 -5.23
CA ILE A 171 -12.36 2.14 -6.08
C ILE A 171 -13.22 2.05 -7.35
N LYS A 172 -12.61 2.22 -8.52
CA LYS A 172 -13.28 2.25 -9.83
C LYS A 172 -13.13 0.99 -10.65
#